data_AF-A0A5J4T303-F1
#
_entry.id   AF-A0A5J4T303-F1
#
_cell.length_a   1.000
_cell.length_b   1.000
_cell.length_c   1.000
_cell.angle_alpha   90.00
_cell.angle_beta   90.00
_cell.angle_gamma   90.00
#
_symmetry.space_group_name_H-M   'P 1'
#
loop_
_entity.id
_entity.type
_entity.pdbx_description
1 polymer ?
#
loop_
_entity_poly.entity_id
_entity_poly.type
_entity_poly.pdbx_seq_one_letter_code
_entity_poly.pdbx_strand_id
1 'polypeptide(L)'
;MDVINERIQVEFQAQDDQTSMADFAEERVQMVIEEQKVIINQKDNEIQQLKPRAVPDGYQTDYIFAVQVEDDDENDNAVLNIRRRNKYCTSKKLMRELKDSLLFYDKIPI
;
A
#
# COMPACT_ATOMS: atom_id res chain seq x y z
N MET A 1 17.70 -21.04 10.72
CA MET A 1 18.01 -21.53 9.37
C MET A 1 16.95 -20.96 8.44
N ASP A 2 17.29 -20.56 7.23
CA ASP A 2 16.28 -20.10 6.25
C ASP A 2 15.38 -21.26 5.85
N VAL A 3 14.07 -21.01 5.73
CA VAL A 3 13.04 -22.00 5.36
C VAL A 3 13.36 -22.72 4.03
N ILE A 4 14.09 -22.04 3.15
CA ILE A 4 14.58 -22.58 1.88
C ILE A 4 15.66 -23.64 2.12
N ASN A 5 16.61 -23.38 3.02
CA ASN A 5 17.68 -24.33 3.35
C ASN A 5 17.11 -25.58 4.06
N GLU A 6 16.07 -25.42 4.87
CA GLU A 6 15.37 -26.53 5.52
C GLU A 6 14.60 -27.40 4.51
N ARG A 7 13.86 -26.78 3.57
CA ARG A 7 13.16 -27.51 2.50
C ARG A 7 14.11 -28.32 1.62
N ILE A 8 15.21 -27.71 1.21
CA ILE A 8 16.24 -28.35 0.38
C ILE A 8 16.81 -29.57 1.13
N GLN A 9 17.16 -29.44 2.41
CA GLN A 9 17.69 -30.55 3.21
C GLN A 9 16.70 -31.71 3.39
N VAL A 10 15.40 -31.43 3.56
CA VAL A 10 14.38 -32.46 3.74
C VAL A 10 14.15 -33.27 2.46
N GLU A 11 14.19 -32.64 1.28
CA GLU A 11 14.02 -33.35 0.00
C GLU A 11 15.28 -34.10 -0.45
N PHE A 12 16.48 -33.61 -0.09
CA PHE A 12 17.73 -34.36 -0.28
C PHE A 12 17.71 -35.72 0.45
N GLN A 13 16.98 -35.84 1.55
CA GLN A 13 16.83 -37.13 2.27
C GLN A 13 15.84 -38.09 1.59
N ALA A 14 15.04 -37.60 0.62
CA ALA A 14 13.99 -38.37 -0.07
C ALA A 14 14.38 -38.80 -1.50
N GLN A 15 15.66 -38.67 -1.87
CA GLN A 15 16.14 -38.86 -3.24
C GLN A 15 16.21 -40.35 -3.65
N ASP A 16 15.90 -40.65 -4.92
CA ASP A 16 16.03 -41.96 -5.57
C ASP A 16 17.46 -42.13 -6.16
N ASP A 17 18.03 -43.33 -6.08
CA ASP A 17 19.48 -43.63 -6.29
C ASP A 17 20.01 -43.38 -7.73
N GLN A 18 19.14 -42.98 -8.67
CA GLN A 18 19.47 -42.90 -10.11
C GLN A 18 19.87 -41.51 -10.60
N THR A 19 19.67 -40.44 -9.81
CA THR A 19 19.98 -39.06 -10.22
C THR A 19 21.26 -38.59 -9.56
N SER A 20 22.22 -38.07 -10.34
CA SER A 20 23.44 -37.46 -9.78
C SER A 20 23.07 -36.32 -8.82
N MET A 21 23.78 -36.22 -7.70
CA MET A 21 23.60 -35.12 -6.73
C MET A 21 23.74 -33.74 -7.38
N ALA A 22 24.58 -33.62 -8.43
CA ALA A 22 24.77 -32.36 -9.15
C ALA A 22 23.52 -31.99 -9.97
N ASP A 23 22.96 -32.96 -10.69
CA ASP A 23 21.78 -32.75 -11.55
C ASP A 23 20.53 -32.43 -10.71
N PHE A 24 20.38 -33.11 -9.57
CA PHE A 24 19.30 -32.82 -8.61
C PHE A 24 19.42 -31.44 -7.96
N ALA A 25 20.65 -31.03 -7.60
CA ALA A 25 20.89 -29.71 -7.06
C ALA A 25 20.60 -28.61 -8.09
N GLU A 26 20.99 -28.81 -9.35
CA GLU A 26 20.73 -27.87 -10.44
C GLU A 26 19.23 -27.74 -10.73
N GLU A 27 18.51 -28.85 -10.84
CA GLU A 27 17.06 -28.85 -11.04
C GLU A 27 16.33 -28.14 -9.90
N ARG A 28 16.76 -28.35 -8.65
CA ARG A 28 16.12 -27.74 -7.49
C ARG A 28 16.39 -26.25 -7.38
N VAL A 29 17.64 -25.83 -7.61
CA VAL A 29 18.01 -24.40 -7.67
C VAL A 29 17.19 -23.71 -8.77
N GLN A 30 17.07 -24.34 -9.93
CA GLN A 30 16.28 -23.79 -11.03
C GLN A 30 14.80 -23.65 -10.65
N MET A 31 14.22 -24.65 -9.97
CA MET A 31 12.84 -24.59 -9.51
C MET A 31 12.60 -23.44 -8.52
N VAL A 32 13.50 -23.27 -7.54
CA VAL A 32 13.41 -22.17 -6.57
C VAL A 32 13.54 -20.81 -7.26
N ILE A 33 14.42 -20.69 -8.27
CA ILE A 33 14.56 -19.46 -9.07
C ILE A 33 13.26 -19.13 -9.79
N GLU A 34 12.61 -20.11 -10.43
CA GLU A 34 11.34 -19.88 -11.13
C GLU A 34 10.20 -19.52 -10.17
N GLU A 35 10.11 -20.18 -9.02
CA GLU A 35 9.14 -19.81 -7.97
C GLU A 35 9.34 -18.35 -7.50
N GLN A 36 10.59 -17.95 -7.25
CA GLN A 36 10.91 -16.59 -6.83
C GLN A 36 10.58 -15.56 -7.91
N LYS A 37 10.84 -15.85 -9.19
CA LYS A 37 10.44 -14.96 -10.30
C LYS A 37 8.95 -14.70 -10.32
N VAL A 38 8.13 -15.74 -10.09
CA VAL A 38 6.67 -15.59 -10.03
C VAL A 38 6.26 -14.69 -8.86
N ILE A 39 6.83 -14.90 -7.67
CA ILE A 39 6.56 -14.09 -6.48
C ILE A 39 6.96 -12.62 -6.71
N ILE A 40 8.14 -12.37 -7.29
CA ILE A 40 8.63 -11.03 -7.60
C ILE A 40 7.67 -10.33 -8.56
N ASN A 41 7.27 -10.99 -9.65
CA ASN A 41 6.32 -10.42 -10.61
C ASN A 41 4.96 -10.11 -9.98
N GLN A 42 4.47 -10.97 -9.09
CA GLN A 42 3.22 -10.71 -8.35
C GLN A 42 3.37 -9.49 -7.44
N LYS A 43 4.47 -9.38 -6.71
CA LYS A 43 4.75 -8.24 -5.83
C LYS A 43 4.95 -6.94 -6.60
N ASP A 44 5.62 -6.98 -7.74
CA ASP A 44 5.78 -5.81 -8.60
C ASP A 44 4.43 -5.32 -9.14
N ASN A 45 3.53 -6.24 -9.51
CA ASN A 45 2.17 -5.88 -9.91
C ASN A 45 1.39 -5.25 -8.74
N GLU A 46 1.48 -5.81 -7.53
CA GLU A 46 0.89 -5.20 -6.32
C GLU A 46 1.42 -3.79 -6.09
N ILE A 47 2.74 -3.59 -6.17
CA ILE A 47 3.39 -2.29 -6.01
C ILE A 47 2.91 -1.30 -7.09
N GLN A 48 2.83 -1.71 -8.36
CA GLN A 48 2.34 -0.86 -9.44
C GLN A 48 0.89 -0.43 -9.22
N GLN A 49 0.03 -1.31 -8.70
CA GLN A 49 -1.36 -0.97 -8.35
C GLN A 49 -1.46 -0.02 -7.15
N LEU A 50 -0.51 -0.10 -6.21
CA LEU A 50 -0.47 0.74 -5.02
C LEU A 50 0.18 2.11 -5.24
N LYS A 51 1.13 2.23 -6.19
CA LYS A 51 1.79 3.50 -6.56
C LYS A 51 0.83 4.69 -6.76
N PRO A 52 -0.28 4.59 -7.50
CA PRO A 52 -1.21 5.73 -7.65
C PRO A 52 -2.02 6.05 -6.38
N ARG A 53 -2.08 5.13 -5.41
CA ARG A 53 -2.75 5.33 -4.11
C ARG A 53 -1.77 5.80 -3.02
N ALA A 54 -0.47 5.71 -3.29
CA ALA A 54 0.55 6.14 -2.36
C ALA A 54 0.56 7.67 -2.27
N VAL A 55 0.72 8.18 -1.05
CA VAL A 55 1.02 9.60 -0.83
C VAL A 55 2.40 9.86 -1.46
N PRO A 56 2.55 10.88 -2.33
CA PRO A 56 3.83 11.15 -2.97
C PRO A 56 4.92 11.34 -1.92
N ASP A 57 6.10 10.82 -2.21
CA ASP A 57 7.22 10.84 -1.28
C ASP A 57 7.59 12.29 -0.92
N GLY A 58 7.69 12.59 0.37
CA GLY A 58 7.90 13.94 0.89
C GLY A 58 6.65 14.77 1.22
N TYR A 59 5.43 14.27 0.97
CA TYR A 59 4.21 14.93 1.46
C TYR A 59 3.85 14.44 2.87
N GLN A 60 3.52 15.37 3.77
CA GLN A 60 3.04 15.01 5.11
C GLN A 60 1.76 14.17 5.02
N THR A 61 1.71 13.12 5.84
CA THR A 61 0.53 12.25 6.02
C THR A 61 -0.54 12.88 6.91
N ASP A 62 -0.31 14.11 7.36
CA ASP A 62 -1.27 14.87 8.15
C ASP A 62 -2.35 15.46 7.22
N TYR A 63 -3.53 14.86 7.26
CA TYR A 63 -4.71 15.35 6.57
C TYR A 63 -5.68 15.99 7.55
N ILE A 64 -6.35 17.03 7.07
CA ILE A 64 -7.51 17.64 7.72
C ILE A 64 -8.79 17.12 7.08
N PHE A 65 -9.81 16.91 7.92
CA PHE A 65 -11.19 16.66 7.51
C PHE A 65 -12.03 17.88 7.86
N ALA A 66 -12.88 18.32 6.96
CA ALA A 66 -13.90 19.30 7.28
C ALA A 66 -15.21 19.00 6.57
N VAL A 67 -16.32 19.26 7.25
CA VAL A 67 -17.67 19.22 6.68
C VAL A 67 -18.25 20.62 6.77
N GLN A 68 -18.47 21.25 5.62
CA GLN A 68 -19.07 22.58 5.51
C GLN A 68 -20.53 22.44 5.08
N VAL A 69 -21.38 23.32 5.59
CA VAL A 69 -22.77 23.47 5.12
C VAL A 69 -22.80 24.73 4.27
N GLU A 70 -23.32 24.61 3.06
CA GLU A 70 -23.69 25.75 2.21
C GLU A 70 -25.20 25.70 2.01
N ASP A 71 -25.88 26.81 2.28
CA ASP A 71 -27.32 26.93 2.05
C ASP A 71 -27.55 27.13 0.54
N ASP A 72 -28.34 26.25 -0.06
CA ASP A 72 -28.83 26.39 -1.42
C ASP A 72 -30.16 27.14 -1.38
N ASP A 73 -30.04 28.47 -1.42
CA ASP A 73 -31.16 29.43 -1.40
C ASP A 73 -32.16 29.20 -2.55
N GLU A 74 -31.78 28.49 -3.62
CA GLU A 74 -32.63 28.28 -4.79
C GLU A 74 -33.58 27.09 -4.61
N ASN A 75 -33.23 26.11 -3.77
CA ASN A 75 -34.00 24.89 -3.56
C ASN A 75 -34.42 24.63 -2.09
N ASP A 76 -34.24 25.60 -1.19
CA ASP A 76 -34.45 25.44 0.27
C ASP A 76 -33.73 24.19 0.83
N ASN A 77 -32.57 23.85 0.26
CA ASN A 77 -31.79 22.67 0.63
C ASN A 77 -30.46 23.09 1.24
N ALA A 78 -29.93 22.26 2.14
CA ALA A 78 -28.57 22.42 2.65
C ALA A 78 -27.62 21.46 1.92
N VAL A 79 -26.54 21.99 1.35
CA VAL A 79 -25.49 21.21 0.70
C VAL A 79 -24.35 20.96 1.69
N LEU A 80 -24.06 19.67 1.93
CA LEU A 80 -22.93 19.25 2.75
C LEU A 80 -21.69 19.04 1.89
N ASN A 81 -20.70 19.92 2.07
CA ASN A 81 -19.40 19.85 1.42
C ASN A 81 -18.39 19.12 2.29
N ILE A 82 -18.04 17.89 1.90
CA ILE A 82 -17.06 17.06 2.60
C ILE A 82 -15.68 17.24 1.96
N ARG A 83 -14.70 17.73 2.74
CA ARG A 83 -13.36 18.06 2.25
C ARG A 83 -12.29 17.31 3.04
N ARG A 84 -11.43 16.55 2.34
CA ARG A 84 -10.16 16.03 2.85
C ARG A 84 -9.02 16.79 2.19
N ARG A 85 -8.12 17.41 2.96
CA ARG A 85 -6.97 18.15 2.42
C ARG A 85 -5.68 17.80 3.13
N ASN A 86 -4.57 17.84 2.39
CA ASN A 86 -3.24 17.74 2.98
C ASN A 86 -2.96 19.02 3.78
N LYS A 87 -2.62 18.89 5.07
CA LYS A 87 -2.39 20.02 5.96
C LYS A 87 -1.23 20.90 5.49
N TYR A 88 -0.17 20.31 4.96
CA TYR A 88 1.00 21.02 4.45
C TYR A 88 0.65 21.92 3.26
N CYS A 89 -0.26 21.48 2.40
CA CYS A 89 -0.71 22.23 1.22
C CYS A 89 -1.86 23.21 1.53
N THR A 90 -2.35 23.26 2.77
CA THR A 90 -3.49 24.11 3.14
C THR A 90 -2.98 25.44 3.70
N SER A 91 -3.39 26.54 3.07
CA SER A 91 -2.99 27.88 3.51
C SER A 91 -3.53 28.19 4.91
N LYS A 92 -2.84 29.07 5.65
CA LYS A 92 -3.28 29.50 7.00
C LYS A 92 -4.67 30.14 6.99
N LYS A 93 -5.03 30.85 5.90
CA LYS A 93 -6.36 31.47 5.74
C LYS A 93 -7.43 30.39 5.62
N LEU A 94 -7.24 29.46 4.69
CA LEU A 94 -8.18 28.35 4.48
C LEU A 94 -8.29 27.45 5.71
N MET A 95 -7.19 27.20 6.43
CA MET A 95 -7.23 26.47 7.71
C MET A 95 -8.11 27.13 8.77
N ARG A 96 -8.19 28.47 8.81
CA ARG A 96 -9.10 29.16 9.73
C ARG A 96 -10.55 28.96 9.32
N GLU A 97 -10.85 29.16 8.04
CA GLU A 97 -12.20 28.94 7.48
C GLU A 97 -12.68 27.50 7.72
N LEU A 98 -11.80 26.50 7.58
CA LEU A 98 -12.15 25.10 7.81
C LEU A 98 -12.36 24.75 9.29
N LYS A 99 -11.75 25.50 10.23
CA LYS A 99 -11.99 25.29 11.67
C LYS A 99 -13.39 25.70 12.10
N ASP A 100 -13.99 26.63 11.37
CA ASP A 100 -15.36 27.11 11.62
C ASP A 100 -16.42 26.22 10.93
N SER A 101 -16.00 25.12 10.32
CA SER A 101 -16.89 24.16 9.66
C SER A 101 -17.73 23.37 10.68
N LEU A 102 -18.86 22.81 10.24
CA LEU A 102 -19.77 21.99 11.07
C LEU A 102 -19.02 20.85 11.80
N LEU A 103 -18.06 20.25 11.10
CA LEU A 103 -17.14 19.26 11.67
C LEU A 103 -15.73 19.55 11.19
N PHE A 104 -14.75 19.46 12.09
CA PHE A 104 -13.33 19.62 11.76
C PHE A 104 -12.47 18.62 12.54
N TYR A 105 -11.63 17.89 11.82
CA TYR A 105 -10.58 17.04 12.39
C TYR A 105 -9.21 17.44 11.83
N ASP A 106 -8.26 17.74 12.71
CA ASP A 106 -6.92 18.21 12.34
C ASP A 106 -5.93 17.07 12.03
N LYS A 107 -6.30 15.83 12.40
CA LYS A 107 -5.47 14.64 12.23
C LYS A 107 -6.35 13.44 11.89
N ILE A 108 -6.41 13.10 10.62
CA ILE A 108 -6.98 11.83 10.17
C ILE A 108 -5.82 10.86 9.91
N PRO A 109 -5.79 9.67 10.53
CA PRO A 109 -4.87 8.62 10.13
C PRO A 109 -5.16 8.16 8.69
N ILE A 110 -4.12 7.75 7.97
CA ILE A 110 -4.21 7.15 6.62
C ILE A 110 -4.51 5.66 6.73
#